data_AF-A0A4U9DHP6-F1
#
_entry.id   AF-A0A4U9DHP6-F1
#
_cell.length_a   1.000
_cell.length_b   1.000
_cell.length_c   1.000
_cell.angle_alpha   90.00
_cell.angle_beta   90.00
_cell.angle_gamma   90.00
#
_symmetry.space_group_name_H-M   'P 1'
#
loop_
_entity.id
_entity.type
_entity.pdbx_description
1 polymer ?
#
loop_
_entity_poly.entity_id
_entity_poly.type
_entity_poly.pdbx_seq_one_letter_code
_entity_poly.pdbx_strand_id
1 'polypeptide(L)' 'MVPPTINLDNPDDGCDLDFVPHEARQVSGMEYTLCNSFGFGGTNGSLIFKKV' A
#
# COMPACT_ATOMS: atom_id res chain seq x y z
N MET A 1 -5.42 -0.37 11.09
CA MET A 1 -5.36 0.95 10.44
C MET A 1 -4.42 0.86 9.26
N VAL A 2 -4.79 1.46 8.14
CA VAL A 2 -3.96 1.60 6.93
C VAL A 2 -3.77 3.11 6.68
N PRO A 3 -2.52 3.61 6.55
CA PRO A 3 -2.27 5.03 6.29
C PRO A 3 -2.73 5.43 4.88
N PRO A 4 -3.07 6.71 4.64
CA PRO A 4 -3.54 7.17 3.35
C PRO A 4 -2.43 7.52 2.37
N THR A 5 -2.79 7.54 1.09
CA THR A 5 -2.07 8.22 0.01
C THR A 5 -2.65 9.63 -0.13
N ILE A 6 -2.01 10.62 0.51
CA ILE A 6 -2.65 11.91 0.85
C ILE A 6 -2.99 12.84 -0.32
N ASN A 7 -2.22 12.82 -1.41
CA ASN A 7 -2.32 13.79 -2.52
C ASN A 7 -2.97 13.19 -3.80
N LEU A 8 -3.79 12.15 -3.67
CA LEU A 8 -4.35 11.42 -4.80
C LEU A 8 -5.69 12.02 -5.28
N ASP A 9 -5.66 13.25 -5.80
CA ASP A 9 -6.88 13.94 -6.28
C ASP A 9 -7.33 13.48 -7.66
N ASN A 10 -6.37 13.15 -8.53
CA ASN A 10 -6.59 12.77 -9.93
C ASN A 10 -5.83 11.46 -10.20
N PRO A 11 -6.42 10.27 -9.95
CA PRO A 11 -5.79 9.01 -10.31
C PRO A 11 -5.66 8.90 -11.84
N ASP A 12 -4.56 8.31 -12.30
CA ASP A 12 -4.30 8.11 -13.73
C ASP A 12 -5.23 7.04 -14.34
N ASP A 13 -5.45 7.13 -15.65
CA ASP A 13 -6.17 6.11 -16.40
C ASP A 13 -5.51 4.73 -16.23
N GLY A 14 -6.30 3.73 -15.84
CA GLY A 14 -5.83 2.37 -15.58
C GLY A 14 -5.28 2.14 -14.16
N CYS A 15 -5.24 3.15 -13.30
CA CYS A 15 -5.00 2.99 -11.87
C CYS A 15 -6.33 2.74 -11.12
N ASP A 16 -6.87 1.53 -11.24
CA ASP A 16 -8.18 1.13 -10.69
C ASP A 16 -8.13 0.39 -9.34
N LEU A 17 -6.92 0.28 -8.74
CA LEU A 17 -6.74 -0.33 -7.43
C LEU A 17 -7.17 0.59 -6.28
N ASP A 18 -7.37 0.00 -5.11
CA ASP A 18 -7.69 0.74 -3.90
C ASP A 18 -6.42 1.30 -3.23
N PHE A 19 -6.10 2.56 -3.54
CA PHE A 19 -4.91 3.26 -3.05
C PHE A 19 -5.09 3.97 -1.69
N VAL A 20 -6.24 3.82 -1.03
CA VAL A 20 -6.55 4.50 0.25
C VAL A 20 -6.33 6.03 0.16
N PRO A 21 -7.06 6.76 -0.69
CA PRO A 21 -6.82 8.19 -0.90
C PRO A 21 -7.21 9.03 0.33
N HIS A 22 -6.41 10.07 0.60
CA HIS A 22 -6.64 11.17 1.57
C HIS A 22 -6.75 10.80 3.06
N GLU A 23 -7.64 9.87 3.43
CA GLU A 23 -7.97 9.57 4.83
C GLU A 23 -7.57 8.14 5.22
N ALA A 24 -7.07 8.00 6.45
CA ALA A 24 -6.68 6.69 6.97
C ALA A 24 -7.88 5.74 7.04
N ARG A 25 -7.67 4.45 6.71
CA ARG A 25 -8.73 3.43 6.75
C ARG A 25 -8.60 2.50 7.93
N GLN A 26 -9.66 2.36 8.71
CA GLN A 26 -9.79 1.28 9.68
C GLN A 26 -10.09 -0.02 8.93
N VAL A 27 -9.34 -1.08 9.27
CA VAL A 27 -9.52 -2.43 8.73
C VAL A 27 -9.69 -3.41 9.88
N SER A 28 -10.55 -4.41 9.70
CA SER A 28 -10.83 -5.46 10.69
C SER A 28 -10.28 -6.79 10.23
N GLY A 29 -9.67 -7.55 11.14
CA GLY A 29 -9.20 -8.92 10.83
C GLY A 29 -8.05 -9.01 9.84
N MET A 30 -7.23 -7.95 9.70
CA MET A 30 -6.03 -7.99 8.85
C MET A 30 -4.92 -8.79 9.54
N GLU A 31 -4.60 -9.95 8.99
CA GLU A 31 -3.62 -10.90 9.57
C GLU A 31 -2.25 -10.83 8.89
N TYR A 32 -2.20 -10.39 7.63
CA TYR A 32 -0.98 -10.31 6.85
C TYR A 32 -0.84 -8.94 6.17
N THR A 33 0.39 -8.47 6.05
CA THR A 33 0.75 -7.28 5.25
C THR A 33 1.98 -7.57 4.39
N LEU A 34 2.11 -6.87 3.28
CA LEU A 34 3.23 -6.98 2.35
C LEU A 34 3.90 -5.60 2.21
N CYS A 35 5.22 -5.57 2.27
CA CYS A 35 6.04 -4.38 2.07
C CYS A 35 6.99 -4.63 0.89
N ASN A 36 6.87 -3.80 -0.15
CA ASN A 36 7.75 -3.83 -1.32
C ASN A 36 8.80 -2.73 -1.23
N SER A 37 10.00 -3.03 -1.71
CA SER A 37 11.07 -2.05 -1.89
C SER A 37 11.86 -2.35 -3.17
N PHE A 38 12.21 -1.30 -3.89
CA PHE A 38 12.91 -1.37 -5.17
C PHE A 38 14.09 -0.38 -5.16
N GLY A 39 15.19 -0.75 -5.84
CA GLY A 39 16.41 0.05 -5.88
C GLY A 39 17.02 0.10 -7.28
N PHE A 40 17.90 1.09 -7.49
CA PHE A 40 18.64 1.25 -8.75
C PHE A 40 19.43 -0.02 -9.10
N GLY A 41 19.56 -0.28 -10.41
CA GLY A 41 20.12 -1.53 -10.92
C GLY A 41 19.14 -2.71 -10.92
N GLY A 42 17.85 -2.45 -10.71
CA GLY A 42 16.80 -3.48 -10.81
C GLY A 42 16.76 -4.43 -9.60
N THR A 43 17.22 -3.98 -8.44
CA THR A 43 17.13 -4.76 -7.19
C THR A 43 15.72 -4.67 -6.63
N ASN A 44 15.11 -5.81 -6.36
CA ASN A 44 13.74 -5.91 -5.85
C ASN A 44 13.71 -6.73 -4.56
N GLY A 45 12.88 -6.34 -3.60
CA GLY A 45 12.65 -7.07 -2.37
C GLY A 45 11.23 -6.92 -1.84
N SER A 46 10.71 -8.01 -1.26
CA SER A 46 9.39 -8.05 -0.65
C SER A 46 9.45 -8.77 0.69
N LEU A 47 8.78 -8.22 1.70
CA LEU A 47 8.63 -8.83 3.02
C LEU A 47 7.14 -9.01 3.34
N ILE A 48 6.79 -10.15 3.93
CA ILE A 48 5.45 -10.42 4.45
C ILE A 48 5.52 -10.46 5.97
N PHE A 49 4.64 -9.71 6.62
CA PHE A 49 4.46 -9.74 8.06
C PHE A 49 3.15 -10.44 8.40
N LYS A 50 3.14 -11.16 9.51
CA LYS A 50 1.95 -11.78 10.08
C LYS A 50 1.69 -11.18 11.46
N LYS A 51 0.43 -10.88 11.75
CA LYS A 51 -0.02 -10.50 13.09
C LYS A 51 0.18 -11.68 14.06
N VAL A 52 0.66 -11.37 15.27
CA VAL A 52 0.87 -12.35 16.36
C VAL A 52 -0.32 -12.31 17.30
#